data_AF-A0A672FP00-F1
#
_entry.id   AF-A0A672FP00-F1
#
_cell.length_a   1.000
_cell.length_b   1.000
_cell.length_c   1.000
_cell.angle_alpha   90.00
_cell.angle_beta   90.00
_cell.angle_gamma   90.00
#
_symmetry.space_group_name_H-M   'P 1'
#
loop_
_entity.id
_entity.type
_entity.pdbx_description
1 polymer ?
#
loop_
_entity_poly.entity_id
_entity_poly.type
_entity_poly.pdbx_seq_one_letter_code
_entity_poly.pdbx_strand_id
1 'polypeptide(L)'
;MSGVIVKNFPFKLGQTMTVVGIPELDCPKFEINFGSDEFTIALHFNPRFNADGDHDTVICNSFQDFKWGEEVEVESFPFRQGQEFTVRHLKLFFFL
;
A
#
# COMPACT_ATOMS: atom_id res chain seq x y z
N MET A 1 -13.82 -5.04 -5.90
CA MET A 1 -12.35 -5.16 -5.79
C MET A 1 -11.98 -6.62 -5.90
N SER A 2 -11.24 -7.01 -6.94
CA SER A 2 -10.57 -8.31 -6.97
C SER A 2 -9.19 -8.13 -6.37
N GLY A 3 -8.87 -8.87 -5.31
CA GLY A 3 -7.60 -8.77 -4.61
C GLY A 3 -7.52 -9.79 -3.50
N VAL A 4 -6.32 -9.99 -2.96
CA VAL A 4 -6.11 -10.86 -1.81
C VAL A 4 -6.56 -10.12 -0.55
N ILE A 5 -7.53 -10.70 0.17
CA ILE A 5 -8.00 -10.17 1.45
C ILE A 5 -7.55 -11.12 2.56
N VAL A 6 -6.79 -10.59 3.51
CA VAL A 6 -6.39 -11.31 4.72
C VAL A 6 -7.06 -10.65 5.92
N LYS A 7 -7.93 -11.40 6.60
CA LYS A 7 -8.62 -10.94 7.83
C LYS A 7 -8.06 -11.67 9.05
N ASN A 8 -8.23 -11.08 10.23
CA ASN A 8 -7.78 -11.64 11.51
C ASN A 8 -6.29 -12.00 11.55
N PHE A 9 -5.45 -11.26 10.80
CA PHE A 9 -4.01 -11.45 10.81
C PHE A 9 -3.43 -10.86 12.11
N PRO A 10 -2.85 -11.67 13.01
CA PRO A 10 -2.33 -11.17 14.27
C PRO A 10 -1.01 -10.40 14.02
N PHE A 11 -1.11 -9.08 13.90
CA PHE A 11 0.02 -8.18 13.75
C PHE A 11 0.16 -7.27 14.97
N LYS A 12 1.34 -7.27 15.58
CA LYS A 12 1.66 -6.56 16.82
C LYS A 12 2.85 -5.65 16.62
N LEU A 13 2.94 -4.63 17.48
CA LEU A 13 4.11 -3.76 17.55
C LEU A 13 5.40 -4.56 17.68
N GLY A 14 6.43 -4.13 16.95
CA GLY A 14 7.72 -4.80 16.87
C GLY A 14 7.80 -5.94 15.85
N GLN A 15 6.67 -6.40 15.29
CA GLN A 15 6.69 -7.37 14.20
C GLN A 15 6.99 -6.70 12.86
N THR A 16 7.54 -7.48 11.93
CA THR A 16 7.73 -7.07 10.54
C THR A 16 6.80 -7.88 9.67
N MET A 17 6.06 -7.19 8.80
CA MET A 17 5.32 -7.81 7.71
C MET A 17 6.12 -7.68 6.43
N THR A 18 6.13 -8.76 5.65
CA THR A 18 6.73 -8.78 4.31
C THR A 18 5.65 -9.12 3.31
N VAL A 19 5.49 -8.28 2.29
CA VAL A 19 4.63 -8.55 1.14
C VAL A 19 5.52 -8.76 -0.07
N VAL A 20 5.32 -9.88 -0.75
CA VAL A 20 6.00 -10.21 -2.00
C VAL A 20 4.94 -10.32 -3.08
N GLY A 21 5.20 -9.71 -4.22
CA GLY A 21 4.25 -9.69 -5.33
C GLY A 21 4.94 -9.42 -6.66
N ILE A 22 4.23 -9.71 -7.74
CA ILE A 22 4.64 -9.39 -9.10
C ILE A 22 3.51 -8.53 -9.67
N PRO A 23 3.74 -7.24 -9.99
CA PRO A 23 2.74 -6.43 -10.65
C PRO A 23 2.52 -7.01 -12.06
N GLU A 24 1.28 -7.18 -12.46
CA GLU A 24 0.97 -7.68 -13.80
C GLU A 24 1.52 -6.73 -14.89
N LEU A 25 1.78 -7.28 -16.08
CA LEU A 25 2.11 -6.46 -17.24
C LEU A 25 0.93 -5.52 -17.55
N ASP A 26 1.24 -4.29 -17.95
CA ASP A 26 0.28 -3.24 -18.30
C ASP A 26 -0.67 -2.81 -17.16
N CYS A 27 -0.41 -3.20 -15.90
CA CYS A 27 -1.21 -2.73 -14.77
C CYS A 27 -0.94 -1.23 -14.49
N PRO A 28 -1.97 -0.36 -14.44
CA PRO A 28 -1.75 1.08 -14.26
C PRO A 28 -1.25 1.42 -12.84
N LYS A 29 -1.65 0.62 -11.86
CA LYS A 29 -1.29 0.74 -10.44
C LYS A 29 -1.56 -0.56 -9.69
N PHE A 30 -1.01 -0.69 -8.49
CA PHE A 30 -1.45 -1.66 -7.49
C PHE A 30 -1.54 -1.00 -6.12
N GLU A 31 -2.20 -1.66 -5.17
CA GLU A 31 -2.37 -1.13 -3.82
C GLU A 31 -2.17 -2.21 -2.76
N ILE A 32 -1.62 -1.80 -1.63
CA ILE A 32 -1.51 -2.60 -0.41
C ILE A 32 -2.15 -1.80 0.72
N ASN A 33 -3.28 -2.30 1.22
CA ASN A 33 -4.06 -1.65 2.27
C ASN A 33 -3.85 -2.35 3.61
N PHE A 34 -3.52 -1.58 4.64
CA PHE A 34 -3.46 -2.03 6.02
C PHE A 34 -4.42 -1.22 6.87
N GLY A 35 -5.25 -1.92 7.64
CA GLY A 35 -6.34 -1.32 8.38
C GLY A 35 -6.94 -2.27 9.40
N SER A 36 -7.84 -1.76 10.24
CA SER A 36 -8.66 -2.60 11.12
C SER A 36 -9.77 -3.30 10.35
N ASP A 37 -10.28 -2.65 9.30
CA ASP A 37 -11.41 -3.08 8.49
C ASP A 37 -11.43 -2.35 7.14
N GLU A 38 -12.46 -2.61 6.33
CA GLU A 38 -12.62 -2.03 4.98
C GLU A 38 -12.97 -0.54 4.97
N PHE A 39 -13.32 0.04 6.12
CA PHE A 39 -13.67 1.45 6.27
C PHE A 39 -12.58 2.25 7.01
N THR A 40 -11.56 1.58 7.52
CA THR A 40 -10.49 2.18 8.32
C THR A 40 -9.14 1.67 7.84
N ILE A 41 -8.53 2.39 6.90
CA ILE A 41 -7.22 2.09 6.32
C ILE A 41 -6.18 3.02 6.96
N ALA A 42 -5.32 2.46 7.80
CA ALA A 42 -4.21 3.19 8.41
C ALA A 42 -3.09 3.49 7.41
N LEU A 43 -2.89 2.60 6.43
CA LEU A 43 -1.95 2.80 5.32
C LEU A 43 -2.52 2.24 4.02
N HIS A 44 -2.79 3.14 3.09
CA HIS A 44 -3.01 2.85 1.68
C HIS A 44 -1.70 3.11 0.95
N PHE A 45 -0.97 2.06 0.61
CA PHE A 45 0.26 2.14 -0.16
C PHE A 45 -0.05 1.88 -1.63
N ASN A 46 0.07 2.90 -2.49
CA ASN A 46 -0.42 2.85 -3.86
C ASN A 46 0.64 3.28 -4.89
N PRO A 47 1.50 2.34 -5.34
CA PRO A 47 2.35 2.56 -6.50
C PRO A 47 1.54 2.68 -7.79
N ARG A 48 1.71 3.81 -8.47
CA ARG A 48 1.08 4.19 -9.74
C ARG A 48 2.17 4.17 -10.82
N PHE A 49 2.09 3.22 -11.75
CA PHE A 49 2.95 3.22 -12.94
C PHE A 49 2.52 4.33 -13.89
N ASN A 50 1.22 4.40 -14.16
CA ASN A 50 0.57 5.45 -14.93
C ASN A 50 -0.92 5.48 -14.57
N ALA A 51 -1.29 6.27 -13.55
CA ALA A 51 -2.66 6.34 -13.05
C ALA A 51 -2.92 7.67 -12.35
N ASP A 52 -4.17 8.15 -12.41
CA ASP A 52 -4.63 9.33 -11.67
C ASP A 52 -3.85 10.64 -11.95
N GLY A 53 -3.11 10.69 -13.07
CA GLY A 53 -2.26 11.82 -13.44
C GLY A 53 -0.79 11.66 -13.06
N ASP A 54 -0.46 10.62 -12.30
CA ASP A 54 0.90 10.32 -11.85
C ASP A 54 1.59 9.29 -12.74
N HIS A 55 2.92 9.39 -12.83
CA HIS A 55 3.77 8.46 -13.55
C HIS A 55 4.93 8.00 -12.68
N ASP A 56 5.12 6.69 -12.55
CA ASP A 56 6.13 6.08 -11.68
C ASP A 56 6.21 6.74 -10.30
N THR A 57 5.07 6.85 -9.64
CA THR A 57 4.92 7.55 -8.36
C THR A 57 4.30 6.63 -7.32
N VAL A 58 4.81 6.67 -6.09
CA VAL A 58 4.18 5.96 -4.96
C VAL A 58 3.44 6.98 -4.11
N ILE A 59 2.13 6.80 -4.01
CA ILE A 59 1.29 7.61 -3.14
C ILE A 59 0.90 6.81 -1.91
N CYS A 60 1.11 7.39 -0.74
CA CYS A 60 0.59 6.88 0.52
C CYS A 60 -0.56 7.75 1.00
N ASN A 61 -1.58 7.13 1.59
CA ASN A 61 -2.66 7.86 2.25
C ASN A 61 -3.22 7.02 3.42
N SER A 62 -4.17 7.59 4.15
CA SER A 62 -5.05 6.90 5.10
C SER A 62 -6.51 7.14 4.71
N PHE A 63 -7.40 6.27 5.16
CA PHE A 63 -8.83 6.39 4.96
C PHE A 63 -9.55 6.14 6.29
N GLN A 64 -10.29 7.12 6.77
CA GLN A 64 -11.06 7.05 8.01
C GLN A 64 -12.31 7.93 7.90
N ASP A 65 -13.36 7.61 8.65
CA ASP A 65 -14.63 8.37 8.63
C ASP A 65 -15.16 8.62 7.20
N PHE A 66 -15.00 7.62 6.34
CA PHE A 66 -15.38 7.63 4.93
C PHE A 66 -14.66 8.69 4.07
N LYS A 67 -13.46 9.13 4.49
CA LYS A 67 -12.68 10.15 3.80
C LYS A 67 -11.22 9.74 3.67
N TRP A 68 -10.65 10.08 2.51
CA TRP A 68 -9.21 10.05 2.31
C TRP A 68 -8.55 11.20 3.07
N GLY A 69 -7.37 10.94 3.63
CA GLY A 69 -6.50 11.95 4.21
C GLY A 69 -5.69 12.70 3.16
N GLU A 70 -4.65 13.39 3.63
CA GLU A 70 -3.66 14.04 2.77
C GLU A 70 -2.74 12.99 2.12
N GLU A 71 -2.54 13.11 0.81
CA GLU A 71 -1.63 12.24 0.08
C GLU A 71 -0.17 12.58 0.40
N VAL A 72 0.66 11.55 0.58
CA VAL A 72 2.11 11.65 0.76
C VAL A 72 2.79 10.93 -0.38
N GLU A 73 3.54 11.68 -1.18
CA GLU A 73 4.39 11.12 -2.23
C GLU A 73 5.70 10.58 -1.65
N VAL A 74 6.11 9.40 -2.10
CA VAL A 74 7.42 8.83 -1.77
C VAL A 74 8.39 9.08 -2.91
N GLU A 75 9.58 9.58 -2.60
CA GLU A 75 10.60 10.02 -3.57
C GLU A 75 11.12 8.92 -4.53
N SER A 76 10.82 7.64 -4.29
CA SER A 76 11.39 6.53 -5.05
C SER A 76 10.32 5.58 -5.57
N PHE A 77 10.48 5.13 -6.83
CA PHE A 77 9.64 4.13 -7.47
C PHE A 77 10.43 2.89 -7.89
N PRO A 78 10.68 1.94 -6.96
CA PRO A 78 11.47 0.74 -7.22
C PRO A 78 10.63 -0.42 -7.79
N PHE A 79 9.57 -0.14 -8.54
CA PHE A 79 8.66 -1.16 -9.08
C PHE A 79 8.79 -1.29 -10.59
N ARG A 80 8.67 -2.52 -11.08
CA ARG A 80 8.63 -2.83 -12.51
C ARG A 80 7.55 -3.88 -12.76
N GLN A 81 6.73 -3.63 -13.77
CA GLN A 81 5.73 -4.59 -14.21
C GLN A 81 6.40 -5.90 -14.65
N GLY A 82 5.80 -7.04 -14.28
CA GLY A 82 6.33 -8.37 -14.55
C GLY A 82 7.56 -8.75 -13.71
N GLN A 83 8.02 -7.92 -12.77
CA GLN A 83 9.14 -8.22 -11.88
C GLN A 83 8.68 -8.34 -10.43
N GLU A 84 9.29 -9.27 -9.70
CA GLU A 84 9.03 -9.43 -8.27
C GLU A 84 9.49 -8.19 -7.50
N PHE A 85 8.63 -7.73 -6.59
CA PHE A 85 8.99 -6.78 -5.56
C PHE A 85 8.85 -7.40 -4.17
N THR A 86 9.52 -6.79 -3.21
CA THR A 86 9.38 -7.11 -1.80
C THR A 86 9.22 -5.81 -1.01
N VAL A 87 8.07 -5.63 -0.34
CA VAL A 87 7.86 -4.57 0.64
C VAL A 87 8.15 -5.16 2.02
N ARG A 88 9.14 -4.58 2.73
CA ARG A 88 9.55 -4.98 4.10
C ARG A 88 9.49 -3.79 5.03
N HIS A 89 9.54 -4.09 6.33
CA HIS A 89 9.65 -3.09 7.41
C HIS A 89 8.47 -2.11 7.51
N LEU A 90 7.26 -2.57 7.21
CA LEU A 90 6.04 -1.87 7.61
C LEU A 90 5.96 -1.85 9.14
N LYS A 91 6.57 -0.82 9.75
CA LYS A 91 6.50 -0.55 11.17
C LYS A 91 5.35 0.41 11.38
N LEU A 92 4.29 -0.06 12.03
CA LEU A 92 3.26 0.80 12.60
C LEU A 92 3.91 1.57 13.75
N PHE A 93 4.40 2.78 13.46
CA PHE A 93 4.68 3.77 14.49
C PHE A 93 3.38 4.54 14.72
N PHE A 94 2.66 4.20 15.78
CA PHE A 94 1.72 5.16 16.35
C PHE A 94 2.59 6.23 17.02
N PHE A 95 2.63 7.44 16.45
CA PHE A 95 3.06 8.59 17.22
C PHE A 95 2.05 8.75 18.36
N LEU A 96 2.52 8.59 19.60
CA LEU A 96 1.81 9.04 20.80
C LEU A 96 1.88 10.56 20.87
#